data_AF-A0A4Y2F9E4-F1
#
_entry.id   AF-A0A4Y2F9E4-F1
#
_cell.length_a   1.000
_cell.length_b   1.000
_cell.length_c   1.000
_cell.angle_alpha   90.00
_cell.angle_beta   90.00
_cell.angle_gamma   90.00
#
_symmetry.space_group_name_H-M   'P 1'
#
loop_
_entity.id
_entity.type
_entity.pdbx_description
1 polymer ?
#
loop_
_entity_poly.entity_id
_entity_poly.type
_entity_poly.pdbx_seq_one_letter_code
_entity_poly.pdbx_strand_id
1 'polypeptide(L)'
;MSLLESLRSSSTRNPLIKEVKDLYRHLLSKGARVLFSCVPSHIGITGNELADKSAKSATEFLTRPIVYADVRSAVNKWCHFQWQEKGNNGNK
;
A
#
# COMPACT_ATOMS: atom_id res chain seq x y z
N MET A 1 2.47 -4.92 9.50
CA MET A 1 1.18 -5.60 9.27
C MET A 1 0.91 -5.61 7.78
N SER A 2 0.26 -6.65 7.26
CA SER A 2 -0.20 -6.63 5.86
C SER A 2 -1.44 -5.74 5.70
N LEU A 3 -1.79 -5.42 4.46
CA LEU A 3 -3.03 -4.69 4.15
C LEU A 3 -4.27 -5.43 4.68
N LEU A 4 -4.33 -6.74 4.46
CA LEU A 4 -5.47 -7.57 4.89
C LEU A 4 -5.62 -7.58 6.41
N GLU A 5 -4.51 -7.70 7.16
CA GLU A 5 -4.53 -7.62 8.62
C GLU A 5 -5.01 -6.24 9.11
N SER A 6 -4.61 -5.17 8.41
CA SER A 6 -5.06 -3.81 8.73
C SER A 6 -6.57 -3.64 8.49
N LEU A 7 -7.11 -4.27 7.45
CA LEU A 7 -8.56 -4.29 7.18
C LEU A 7 -9.33 -5.14 8.20
N ARG A 8 -8.75 -6.25 8.68
CA ARG A 8 -9.36 -7.10 9.72
C ARG A 8 -9.35 -6.48 11.11
N SER A 9 -8.36 -5.64 11.41
CA SER A 9 -8.25 -4.99 12.72
C SER A 9 -9.48 -4.12 13.06
N SER A 10 -9.86 -4.02 14.33
CA SER A 10 -10.97 -3.16 14.77
C SER A 10 -10.59 -1.67 14.78
N SER A 11 -9.32 -1.34 15.01
CA SER A 11 -8.80 0.02 15.13
C SER A 11 -7.65 0.26 14.15
N THR A 12 -7.69 1.39 13.43
CA THR A 12 -6.63 1.83 12.53
C THR A 12 -6.37 3.32 12.71
N ARG A 13 -5.10 3.71 12.75
CA ARG A 13 -4.67 5.13 12.68
C ARG A 13 -4.43 5.60 11.25
N ASN A 14 -4.48 4.68 10.27
CA ASN A 14 -4.27 5.02 8.87
C ASN A 14 -5.62 5.47 8.25
N PRO A 15 -5.73 6.75 7.81
CA PRO A 15 -6.97 7.29 7.25
C PRO A 15 -7.42 6.55 5.98
N LEU A 16 -6.50 6.01 5.17
CA LEU A 16 -6.87 5.23 3.98
C LEU A 16 -7.57 3.93 4.36
N ILE A 17 -7.07 3.23 5.38
CA ILE A 17 -7.71 1.99 5.88
C ILE A 17 -9.10 2.31 6.45
N LYS A 18 -9.28 3.50 7.05
CA LYS A 18 -10.59 3.96 7.52
C LYS A 18 -11.54 4.19 6.34
N GLU A 19 -11.12 4.94 5.32
CA GLU A 19 -11.90 5.19 4.10
C GLU A 19 -12.34 3.88 3.41
N VAL A 20 -11.43 2.92 3.27
CA VAL A 20 -11.75 1.62 2.68
C VAL A 20 -12.79 0.86 3.50
N LYS A 21 -12.71 0.91 4.84
CA LYS A 21 -13.71 0.28 5.72
C LYS A 21 -15.07 0.96 5.63
N ASP A 22 -15.10 2.28 5.52
CA ASP A 22 -16.34 3.04 5.41
C ASP A 22 -17.03 2.74 4.08
N LEU A 23 -16.27 2.69 2.97
CA LEU A 23 -16.78 2.25 1.67
C LEU A 23 -17.28 0.80 1.73
N TYR A 24 -16.54 -0.10 2.38
CA TYR A 24 -16.95 -1.50 2.53
C TYR A 24 -18.29 -1.61 3.27
N ARG A 25 -18.48 -0.90 4.40
CA ARG A 25 -19.74 -0.89 5.15
C ARG A 25 -20.90 -0.33 4.31
N HIS A 26 -20.64 0.73 3.55
CA HIS A 26 -21.61 1.29 2.61
C HIS A 26 -22.05 0.26 1.58
N LEU A 27 -21.11 -0.47 0.96
CA LEU A 27 -21.43 -1.53 0.01
C LEU A 27 -22.25 -2.66 0.65
N LEU A 28 -21.90 -3.08 1.88
CA LEU A 28 -22.67 -4.07 2.62
C LEU A 28 -24.10 -3.61 2.91
N SER A 29 -24.30 -2.34 3.28
CA SER A 29 -25.64 -1.78 3.51
C SER A 29 -26.52 -1.78 2.25
N LYS A 30 -25.90 -1.81 1.07
CA LYS A 30 -26.57 -1.96 -0.23
C LYS A 30 -26.79 -3.42 -0.66
N GLY A 31 -26.44 -4.39 0.18
CA GLY A 31 -26.58 -5.82 -0.10
C GLY A 31 -25.45 -6.42 -0.95
N ALA A 32 -24.38 -5.67 -1.22
CA ALA A 32 -23.22 -6.24 -1.90
C ALA A 32 -22.48 -7.22 -1.00
N ARG A 33 -21.92 -8.29 -1.59
CA ARG A 33 -21.02 -9.23 -0.89
C ARG A 33 -19.61 -9.03 -1.43
N VAL A 34 -18.70 -8.58 -0.57
CA VAL A 34 -17.32 -8.25 -0.94
C VAL A 34 -16.36 -9.09 -0.09
N LEU A 35 -15.42 -9.76 -0.76
CA LEU A 35 -14.36 -10.57 -0.16
C LEU A 35 -13.00 -10.02 -0.59
N PHE A 36 -12.08 -9.89 0.37
CA PHE A 36 -10.70 -9.49 0.11
C PHE A 36 -9.79 -10.72 0.13
N SER A 37 -8.96 -10.87 -0.91
CA SER A 37 -7.93 -11.90 -0.99
C SER A 37 -6.65 -11.30 -1.59
N CYS A 38 -5.50 -11.68 -1.03
CA CYS A 38 -4.22 -11.38 -1.63
C CYS A 38 -3.93 -12.46 -2.69
N VAL A 39 -3.78 -12.04 -3.95
CA VAL A 39 -3.46 -12.94 -5.06
C VAL A 39 -1.96 -12.83 -5.38
N PRO A 40 -1.27 -13.93 -5.73
CA PRO A 40 0.13 -13.86 -6.14
C PRO A 40 0.28 -12.94 -7.35
N SER A 41 1.25 -12.03 -7.27
CA SER A 41 1.65 -11.14 -8.36
C SER A 41 2.44 -11.91 -9.43
N HIS A 42 1.85 -12.93 -10.05
CA HIS A 42 2.45 -13.55 -11.22
C HIS A 42 1.94 -12.86 -12.49
N ILE A 43 2.87 -12.61 -13.41
CA ILE A 43 2.58 -12.16 -14.78
C ILE A 43 1.64 -13.20 -15.42
N GLY A 44 0.59 -12.76 -16.12
CA GLY A 44 -0.38 -13.62 -16.79
C GLY A 44 -1.78 -13.65 -16.18
N ILE A 45 -2.03 -13.04 -15.02
CA ILE A 45 -3.42 -12.75 -14.59
C ILE A 45 -3.89 -11.50 -15.33
N THR A 46 -4.58 -11.69 -16.45
CA THR A 46 -5.07 -10.61 -17.31
C THR A 46 -5.84 -9.53 -16.53
N GLY A 47 -6.66 -9.92 -15.55
CA GLY A 47 -7.40 -8.96 -14.71
C GLY A 47 -6.50 -8.05 -13.88
N ASN A 48 -5.41 -8.58 -13.30
CA ASN A 48 -4.46 -7.79 -12.53
C ASN A 48 -3.65 -6.86 -13.44
N GLU A 49 -3.25 -7.34 -14.62
CA GLU A 49 -2.51 -6.54 -15.60
C GLU A 49 -3.34 -5.37 -16.12
N LEU A 50 -4.63 -5.58 -16.40
CA LEU A 50 -5.55 -4.52 -16.81
C LEU A 50 -5.76 -3.49 -15.68
N ALA A 51 -5.91 -3.94 -14.44
CA ALA A 51 -6.05 -3.06 -13.28
C ALA A 51 -4.79 -2.22 -13.06
N ASP A 52 -3.60 -2.84 -13.12
CA ASP A 52 -2.31 -2.16 -12.98
C ASP A 52 -2.07 -1.16 -14.12
N LYS A 53 -2.37 -1.54 -15.37
CA LYS A 53 -2.30 -0.63 -16.52
C LYS A 53 -3.21 0.59 -16.32
N SER A 54 -4.45 0.38 -15.88
CA SER A 54 -5.40 1.46 -15.62
C SER A 54 -4.92 2.39 -14.49
N ALA A 55 -4.38 1.82 -13.41
CA ALA A 55 -3.83 2.58 -12.30
C ALA A 55 -2.61 3.42 -12.73
N LYS A 56 -1.72 2.86 -13.56
CA LYS A 56 -0.57 3.57 -14.13
C LYS A 56 -0.95 4.68 -15.10
N SER A 57 -2.01 4.47 -15.89
CA SER A 57 -2.53 5.48 -16.83
C SER A 57 -3.30 6.60 -16.14
N ALA A 58 -3.84 6.33 -14.95
CA ALA A 58 -4.43 7.36 -14.09
C ALA A 58 -3.33 8.18 -13.40
N THR A 59 -2.65 9.04 -14.17
CA THR A 59 -1.71 10.04 -13.64
C THR A 59 -2.49 11.19 -13.00
N GLU A 60 -3.15 10.92 -11.88
CA GLU A 60 -3.71 11.95 -11.03
C GLU A 60 -2.78 12.15 -9.84
N PHE A 61 -2.16 13.33 -9.75
CA PHE A 61 -1.35 13.71 -8.59
C PHE A 61 -2.29 13.94 -7.40
N LEU A 62 -2.61 12.86 -6.70
CA LEU A 62 -3.35 12.95 -5.45
C LEU A 62 -2.36 13.37 -4.36
N THR A 63 -2.37 14.65 -3.98
CA THR A 63 -1.66 15.18 -2.80
C THR A 63 -2.34 14.68 -1.53
N ARG A 64 -2.24 13.38 -1.26
CA ARG A 64 -2.67 12.80 0.01
C ARG A 64 -1.51 12.80 1.00
N PRO A 65 -1.72 13.21 2.26
CA PRO A 65 -0.70 13.13 3.28
C PRO A 65 -0.33 11.67 3.50
N ILE A 66 0.95 11.35 3.25
CA ILE A 66 1.47 10.00 3.44
C ILE A 66 1.60 9.74 4.94
N VAL A 67 1.07 8.63 5.42
CA VAL A 67 1.19 8.26 6.84
C VAL A 67 2.66 7.95 7.12
N TYR A 68 3.25 8.63 8.10
CA TYR A 68 4.67 8.47 8.47
C TYR A 68 5.08 6.99 8.66
N ALA A 69 4.19 6.18 9.24
CA ALA A 69 4.42 4.74 9.45
C ALA A 69 4.70 3.98 8.14
N ASP A 70 4.09 4.39 7.02
CA ASP A 70 4.19 3.72 5.73
C ASP A 70 5.54 4.02 5.04
N VAL A 71 6.12 5.20 5.29
CA VAL A 71 7.42 5.62 4.70
C VAL A 71 8.61 5.40 5.62
N ARG A 72 8.40 5.28 6.94
CA ARG A 72 9.48 5.16 7.94
C ARG A 72 10.46 4.04 7.59
N SER A 73 9.97 2.87 7.16
CA SER A 73 10.85 1.76 6.80
C SER A 73 11.69 2.05 5.56
N ALA A 74 11.13 2.73 4.55
CA ALA A 74 11.86 3.09 3.34
C ALA A 74 12.93 4.14 3.63
N VAL A 75 12.58 5.17 4.41
CA VAL A 75 13.51 6.21 4.87
C VAL A 75 14.65 5.59 5.67
N ASN A 76 14.35 4.72 6.65
CA ASN A 76 15.39 4.04 7.44
C ASN A 76 16.32 3.18 6.58
N LYS A 77 15.77 2.45 5.60
CA LYS A 77 16.57 1.66 4.65
C LYS A 77 17.47 2.58 3.81
N TRP A 78 16.95 3.70 3.34
CA TRP A 78 17.72 4.68 2.57
C TRP A 78 18.85 5.28 3.41
N CYS A 79 18.58 5.69 4.66
CA CYS A 79 19.62 6.16 5.57
C CYS A 79 20.70 5.10 5.82
N HIS A 80 20.30 3.84 6.04
CA HIS A 80 21.24 2.73 6.20
C HIS A 80 22.09 2.47 4.96
N PHE A 81 21.48 2.54 3.78
CA PHE A 81 22.17 2.40 2.50
C PHE A 81 23.22 3.50 2.33
N GLN A 82 22.83 4.77 2.54
CA GLN A 82 23.74 5.92 2.47
C GLN A 82 24.89 5.83 3.48
N TRP A 83 24.63 5.32 4.69
CA TRP A 83 25.67 5.10 5.69
C TRP A 83 26.67 4.02 5.25
N GLN A 84 26.19 2.89 4.70
CA GLN A 84 27.05 1.81 4.19
C GLN A 84 27.90 2.25 3.00
N GLU A 85 27.34 3.02 2.06
CA GLU A 85 28.08 3.52 0.91
C GLU A 85 29.24 4.44 1.32
N LYS A 86 29.02 5.31 2.32
CA LYS A 86 30.09 6.15 2.88
C LYS A 86 31.16 5.32 3.60
N GLY A 87 30.77 4.27 4.32
CA GLY A 87 31.70 3.36 4.98
C GLY A 87 32.56 2.56 4.00
N ASN A 88 31.99 2.09 2.90
CA ASN A 88 32.73 1.36 1.87
C ASN A 88 33.66 2.25 1.03
N ASN A 89 33.31 3.52 0.80
CA ASN A 89 34.18 4.46 0.09
C ASN A 89 35.34 5.01 0.93
N GLY A 90 35.29 4.89 2.27
CA GLY A 90 36.39 5.25 3.16
C GLY A 90 37.47 4.17 3.32
N ASN A 91 37.24 2.96 2.79
CA ASN A 91 38.17 1.83 2.83
C ASN A 91 38.85 1.57 1.46
N LYS A 92 38.90 2.57 0.58
CA LYS A 92 39.65 2.56 -0.68
C LYS A 92 40.80 3.55 -0.64
#